data_AF-A0A3B9IJU7-F1
#
_entry.id   AF-A0A3B9IJU7-F1
#
_cell.length_a   1.000
_cell.length_b   1.000
_cell.length_c   1.000
_cell.angle_alpha   90.00
_cell.angle_beta   90.00
_cell.angle_gamma   90.00
#
_symmetry.space_group_name_H-M   'P 1'
#
loop_
_entity.id
_entity.type
_entity.pdbx_description
1 polymer ?
#
loop_
_entity_poly.entity_id
_entity_poly.type
_entity_poly.pdbx_seq_one_letter_code
_entity_poly.pdbx_strand_id
1 'polypeptide(L)'
;MTASDAASPPRPMQLVLDLDGFEGPIDLLLSLARDQKVDLQKISITRLADQYLGFIAEARRRHLELAADYLVMAAWLTYLKSRLLLPDEAPSADEDEPSAEEMAAALALRLRRLE
;
A
#
# COMPACT_ATOMS: atom_id res chain seq x y z
N MET A 1 -13.97 9.21 53.91
CA MET A 1 -13.26 10.35 53.28
C MET A 1 -11.79 9.96 53.31
N THR A 2 -11.09 9.66 52.22
CA THR A 2 -11.15 10.16 50.85
C THR A 2 -10.75 9.06 49.85
N ALA A 3 -11.35 9.13 48.66
CA ALA A 3 -11.06 8.32 47.50
C ALA A 3 -9.63 8.58 46.98
N SER A 4 -8.98 7.53 46.49
CA SER A 4 -7.81 7.64 45.62
C SER A 4 -7.94 6.60 44.51
N ASP A 5 -9.00 6.74 43.73
CA ASP A 5 -9.11 6.10 42.43
C ASP A 5 -8.43 7.03 41.42
N ALA A 6 -7.13 6.79 41.20
CA ALA A 6 -6.35 7.50 40.21
C ALA A 6 -6.74 6.96 38.83
N ALA A 7 -7.75 7.58 38.23
CA ALA A 7 -8.13 7.35 36.84
C ALA A 7 -6.90 7.57 35.95
N SER A 8 -6.39 6.48 35.36
CA SER A 8 -5.39 6.56 34.29
C SER A 8 -5.99 7.34 33.12
N PRO A 9 -5.25 8.25 32.47
CA PRO A 9 -5.76 8.94 31.30
C PRO A 9 -6.10 7.89 30.23
N PRO A 10 -7.23 8.01 29.51
CA PRO A 10 -7.52 7.14 28.40
C PRO A 10 -6.35 7.23 27.41
N ARG A 11 -5.70 6.09 27.14
CA ARG A 11 -4.75 6.01 26.03
C ARG A 11 -5.49 6.47 24.78
N PRO A 12 -4.90 7.33 23.92
CA PRO A 12 -5.52 7.63 22.65
C PRO A 12 -5.73 6.30 21.95
N MET A 13 -7.00 5.91 21.79
CA MET A 13 -7.34 4.84 20.86
C MET A 13 -6.93 5.39 19.50
N GLN A 14 -5.74 5.00 19.06
CA GLN A 14 -5.38 5.07 17.66
C GLN A 14 -6.35 4.14 16.98
N LEU A 15 -7.48 4.71 16.57
CA LEU A 15 -8.48 4.06 15.75
C LEU A 15 -7.84 3.96 14.36
N VAL A 16 -6.91 3.02 14.22
CA VAL A 16 -6.39 2.64 12.92
C VAL A 16 -7.55 1.93 12.24
N LEU A 17 -8.26 2.65 11.37
CA LEU A 17 -9.35 2.05 10.62
C LEU A 17 -8.75 0.99 9.69
N ASP A 18 -9.07 -0.27 9.95
CA ASP A 18 -8.89 -1.37 9.01
C ASP A 18 -9.70 -1.03 7.77
N LEU A 19 -9.01 -0.79 6.67
CA LEU A 19 -9.65 -0.55 5.39
C LEU A 19 -10.37 -1.84 4.99
N ASP A 20 -11.69 -1.84 5.03
CA ASP A 20 -12.56 -2.98 4.68
C ASP A 20 -12.12 -4.33 5.32
N GLY A 21 -11.49 -4.30 6.50
CA GLY A 21 -11.04 -5.49 7.23
C GLY A 21 -9.70 -6.09 6.79
N PHE A 22 -8.89 -5.37 6.01
CA PHE A 22 -7.54 -5.81 5.62
C PHE A 22 -6.50 -5.48 6.69
N GLU A 23 -5.63 -6.42 7.03
CA GLU A 23 -4.54 -6.23 8.00
C GLU A 23 -3.33 -5.52 7.37
N GLY A 24 -3.55 -4.28 6.90
CA GLY A 24 -2.52 -3.42 6.33
C GLY A 24 -2.43 -3.42 4.79
N PRO A 25 -1.49 -2.63 4.24
CA PRO A 25 -1.42 -2.37 2.80
C PRO A 25 -0.98 -3.58 1.96
N ILE A 26 -0.16 -4.47 2.54
CA ILE A 26 0.31 -5.68 1.85
C ILE A 26 -0.83 -6.70 1.72
N ASP A 27 -1.65 -6.86 2.75
CA ASP A 27 -2.81 -7.75 2.71
C ASP A 27 -3.84 -7.29 1.67
N LEU A 28 -4.13 -5.99 1.63
CA LEU A 28 -4.94 -5.40 0.56
C LEU A 28 -4.33 -5.67 -0.83
N LEU A 29 -3.01 -5.52 -1.01
CA LEU A 29 -2.36 -5.83 -2.28
C LEU A 29 -2.47 -7.31 -2.65
N LEU A 30 -2.34 -8.23 -1.69
CA LEU A 30 -2.51 -9.67 -1.93
C LEU A 30 -3.96 -9.99 -2.35
N SER A 31 -4.94 -9.40 -1.66
CA SER A 31 -6.36 -9.52 -2.01
C SER A 31 -6.63 -9.06 -3.44
N LEU A 32 -6.16 -7.86 -3.80
CA LEU A 32 -6.30 -7.30 -5.16
C LEU A 32 -5.55 -8.13 -6.22
N ALA A 33 -4.39 -8.68 -5.89
CA ALA A 33 -3.64 -9.53 -6.80
C ALA A 33 -4.38 -10.84 -7.11
N ARG A 34 -5.01 -11.46 -6.11
CA ARG A 34 -5.84 -12.67 -6.27
C ARG A 34 -7.05 -12.40 -7.18
N ASP A 35 -7.68 -11.24 -7.03
CA ASP A 35 -8.83 -10.83 -7.83
C ASP A 35 -8.53 -10.63 -9.32
N GLN A 36 -7.25 -10.45 -9.70
CA GLN A 36 -6.89 -10.33 -11.10
C GLN A 36 -7.12 -11.63 -11.91
N LYS A 37 -7.39 -12.79 -11.27
CA LYS A 37 -7.72 -14.09 -11.92
C LYS A 37 -6.74 -14.58 -13.00
N VAL A 38 -5.59 -13.93 -13.11
CA VAL A 38 -4.54 -14.27 -14.07
C VAL A 38 -3.49 -15.06 -13.31
N ASP A 39 -2.93 -16.11 -13.94
CA ASP A 39 -1.70 -16.76 -13.50
C ASP A 39 -0.81 -15.77 -12.76
N LEU A 40 -0.56 -16.00 -11.46
CA LEU A 40 0.26 -15.14 -10.60
C LEU A 40 1.67 -14.90 -11.18
N GLN A 41 2.06 -15.73 -12.15
CA GLN A 41 3.24 -15.56 -13.01
C GLN A 41 3.24 -14.26 -13.83
N LYS A 42 2.08 -13.62 -14.05
CA LYS A 42 1.89 -12.41 -14.88
C LYS A 42 1.16 -11.27 -14.16
N ILE A 43 1.33 -11.12 -12.84
CA ILE A 43 0.79 -9.96 -12.12
C ILE A 43 1.28 -8.68 -12.80
N SER A 44 0.34 -7.87 -13.31
CA SER A 44 0.66 -6.53 -13.79
C SER A 44 0.74 -5.60 -12.59
N ILE A 45 1.97 -5.22 -12.20
CA ILE A 45 2.20 -4.32 -11.07
C ILE A 45 1.55 -2.95 -11.31
N THR A 46 1.56 -2.48 -12.55
CA THR A 46 0.84 -1.24 -12.94
C THR A 46 -0.66 -1.36 -12.66
N ARG A 47 -1.29 -2.46 -13.07
CA ARG A 47 -2.72 -2.68 -12.82
C ARG A 47 -3.03 -2.83 -11.33
N LEU A 48 -2.16 -3.51 -10.59
CA LEU A 48 -2.29 -3.68 -9.14
C LEU A 48 -2.18 -2.32 -8.43
N ALA A 49 -1.23 -1.49 -8.83
CA ALA A 49 -1.08 -0.12 -8.36
C ALA A 49 -2.34 0.70 -8.61
N ASP A 50 -2.93 0.61 -9.81
CA ASP A 50 -4.17 1.31 -10.15
C ASP A 50 -5.34 0.90 -9.27
N GLN A 51 -5.50 -0.41 -9.03
CA GLN A 51 -6.55 -0.92 -8.15
C GLN A 51 -6.36 -0.43 -6.72
N TYR A 52 -5.14 -0.50 -6.20
CA TYR A 52 -4.81 -0.03 -4.85
C TYR A 52 -5.10 1.47 -4.70
N LEU A 53 -4.61 2.29 -5.64
CA LEU A 53 -4.83 3.73 -5.61
C LEU A 53 -6.32 4.09 -5.75
N GLY A 54 -7.06 3.34 -6.56
CA GLY A 54 -8.52 3.48 -6.68
C GLY A 54 -9.24 3.19 -5.37
N PHE A 55 -8.82 2.14 -4.66
CA PHE A 55 -9.35 1.79 -3.34
C PHE A 55 -9.10 2.91 -2.33
N ILE A 56 -7.85 3.39 -2.23
CA ILE A 56 -7.48 4.51 -1.33
C ILE A 56 -8.28 5.78 -1.67
N ALA A 57 -8.47 6.09 -2.95
CA ALA A 57 -9.24 7.25 -3.37
C ALA A 57 -10.72 7.13 -2.97
N GLU A 58 -11.33 5.94 -3.07
CA GLU A 58 -12.71 5.71 -2.62
C GLU A 58 -12.84 5.83 -1.11
N ALA A 59 -11.91 5.25 -0.35
CA ALA A 59 -11.89 5.38 1.10
C ALA A 59 -11.81 6.85 1.54
N ARG A 60 -10.96 7.65 0.87
CA ARG A 60 -10.89 9.11 1.11
C ARG A 60 -12.19 9.83 0.77
N ARG A 61 -12.85 9.47 -0.33
CA ARG A 61 -14.16 10.06 -0.71
C ARG A 61 -15.25 9.75 0.30
N ARG A 62 -15.19 8.60 0.96
CA ARG A 62 -16.10 8.18 2.03
C ARG A 62 -15.74 8.76 3.40
N HIS A 63 -14.77 9.66 3.47
CA HIS A 63 -14.25 10.25 4.71
C HIS A 63 -13.74 9.20 5.71
N LEU A 64 -13.22 8.07 5.23
CA LEU A 64 -12.57 7.08 6.08
C LEU A 64 -11.20 7.62 6.53
N GLU A 65 -10.91 7.48 7.82
CA GLU A 65 -9.58 7.73 8.34
C GLU A 65 -8.65 6.61 7.87
N LEU A 66 -7.54 6.99 7.24
CA LEU A 66 -6.57 6.05 6.70
C LEU A 66 -5.34 5.97 7.59
N ALA A 67 -4.88 4.75 7.87
CA ALA A 67 -3.59 4.57 8.52
C ALA A 67 -2.47 5.13 7.64
N ALA A 68 -1.42 5.65 8.29
CA ALA A 68 -0.25 6.21 7.60
C ALA A 68 0.38 5.18 6.65
N ASP A 69 0.43 3.90 7.03
CA ASP A 69 1.04 2.84 6.23
C ASP A 69 0.37 2.66 4.86
N TYR A 70 -0.95 2.84 4.77
CA TYR A 70 -1.66 2.80 3.48
C TYR A 70 -1.32 3.98 2.60
N LEU A 71 -1.20 5.17 3.19
CA LEU A 71 -0.82 6.37 2.46
C LEU A 71 0.64 6.30 1.98
N VAL A 72 1.53 5.73 2.79
CA VAL A 72 2.93 5.47 2.41
C VAL A 72 2.99 4.51 1.23
N MET A 73 2.25 3.39 1.27
CA MET A 73 2.19 2.45 0.15
C MET A 73 1.56 3.10 -1.10
N ALA A 74 0.52 3.92 -0.94
CA ALA A 74 -0.07 4.67 -2.06
C ALA A 74 0.93 5.63 -2.71
N ALA A 75 1.69 6.38 -1.91
CA ALA A 75 2.73 7.27 -2.42
C ALA A 75 3.83 6.49 -3.16
N TRP A 76 4.28 5.38 -2.58
CA TRP A 76 5.28 4.51 -3.19
C TRP A 76 4.79 3.89 -4.52
N LEU A 77 3.56 3.39 -4.58
CA LEU A 77 2.96 2.87 -5.82
C LEU A 77 2.76 3.96 -6.88
N THR A 78 2.40 5.18 -6.46
CA THR A 78 2.29 6.33 -7.37
C THR A 78 3.64 6.68 -7.98
N TYR A 79 4.70 6.70 -7.16
CA TYR A 79 6.07 6.91 -7.61
C TYR A 79 6.52 5.83 -8.60
N LEU A 80 6.34 4.56 -8.23
CA LEU A 80 6.66 3.42 -9.08
C LEU A 80 5.93 3.51 -10.43
N LYS A 81 4.63 3.80 -10.42
CA LYS A 81 3.84 3.97 -11.64
C LYS A 81 4.35 5.13 -12.49
N SER A 82 4.73 6.26 -11.88
CA SER A 82 5.31 7.38 -12.60
C SER A 82 6.62 6.98 -13.30
N ARG A 83 7.47 6.18 -12.65
CA ARG A 83 8.72 5.71 -13.25
C ARG A 83 8.51 4.68 -14.36
N LEU A 84 7.56 3.75 -14.20
CA LEU A 84 7.19 2.76 -15.22
C LEU A 84 6.59 3.37 -16.49
N LEU A 85 6.12 4.62 -16.44
CA LEU A 85 5.56 5.33 -17.59
C LEU A 85 6.59 6.19 -18.33
N LEU A 86 7.79 6.38 -17.75
CA LEU A 86 8.87 7.11 -18.41
C LEU A 86 9.49 6.24 -19.51
N PRO A 87 9.96 6.83 -20.63
CA PRO A 87 10.67 6.09 -21.66
C PRO A 87 12.02 5.56 -21.14
N ASP A 88 12.45 4.40 -21.65
CA ASP A 88 13.64 3.64 -21.22
C ASP A 88 14.95 4.44 -21.22
N GLU A 89 15.00 5.57 -21.93
CA GLU A 89 16.17 6.44 -22.07
C GLU A 89 16.24 7.54 -21.00
N ALA A 90 15.23 7.66 -20.12
CA ALA A 90 15.26 8.63 -19.03
C ALA A 90 16.35 8.23 -18.01
N PRO A 91 17.39 9.06 -17.80
CA PRO A 91 18.40 8.73 -16.80
C PRO A 91 17.74 8.63 -15.43
N SER A 92 18.04 7.57 -14.70
CA SER A 92 17.72 7.51 -13.27
C SER A 92 18.43 8.67 -12.57
N ALA A 93 17.73 9.31 -11.63
CA ALA A 93 18.28 10.44 -10.89
C ALA A 93 19.51 10.04 -10.06
N ASP A 94 19.57 8.76 -9.66
CA ASP A 94 20.66 8.13 -8.93
C ASP A 94 21.04 6.79 -9.58
N GLU A 95 22.34 6.56 -9.79
CA GLU A 95 22.87 5.32 -10.39
C GLU A 95 22.73 4.09 -9.47
N ASP A 96 22.61 4.31 -8.15
CA ASP A 96 22.41 3.26 -7.14
C ASP A 96 20.94 2.89 -6.92
N GLU A 97 19.99 3.64 -7.51
CA GLU A 97 18.57 3.36 -7.37
C GLU A 97 18.13 2.27 -8.37
N PRO A 98 17.41 1.22 -7.93
CA PRO A 98 16.89 0.20 -8.83
C PRO A 98 15.99 0.80 -9.92
N SER A 99 15.96 0.11 -11.06
CA SER A 99 15.05 0.45 -12.16
C SER A 99 13.59 0.27 -11.73
N ALA A 100 12.67 0.91 -12.43
CA ALA A 100 11.24 0.78 -12.16
C ALA A 100 10.78 -0.69 -12.33
N GLU A 101 11.33 -1.39 -13.32
CA GLU A 101 11.10 -2.81 -13.59
C GLU A 101 11.63 -3.68 -12.45
N GLU A 102 12.82 -3.37 -11.93
CA GLU A 102 13.42 -4.09 -10.79
C GLU A 102 12.59 -3.91 -9.51
N MET A 103 12.16 -2.68 -9.24
CA MET A 103 11.27 -2.38 -8.12
C MET A 103 9.93 -3.13 -8.25
N ALA A 104 9.34 -3.14 -9.44
CA ALA A 104 8.11 -3.87 -9.72
C ALA A 104 8.30 -5.39 -9.55
N ALA A 105 9.39 -5.94 -10.07
CA ALA A 105 9.74 -7.35 -9.92
C ALA A 105 9.96 -7.74 -8.45
N ALA A 106 10.62 -6.89 -7.67
CA ALA A 106 10.83 -7.11 -6.24
C ALA A 106 9.51 -7.13 -5.46
N LEU A 107 8.58 -6.22 -5.76
CA LEU A 107 7.24 -6.22 -5.16
C LEU A 107 6.48 -7.50 -5.54
N ALA A 108 6.47 -7.86 -6.83
CA ALA A 108 5.81 -9.07 -7.29
C ALA A 108 6.35 -10.31 -6.59
N LEU A 109 7.68 -10.41 -6.44
CA LEU A 109 8.34 -11.50 -5.73
C LEU A 109 7.95 -11.52 -4.24
N ARG A 110 7.90 -10.36 -3.59
CA ARG A 110 7.48 -10.25 -2.19
C ARG A 110 6.04 -10.75 -2.01
N LEU A 111 5.12 -10.32 -2.86
CA LEU A 111 3.71 -10.74 -2.79
C LEU A 111 3.59 -12.26 -2.98
N ARG A 112 4.27 -12.84 -3.96
CA ARG A 112 4.30 -14.31 -4.19
C ARG A 112 4.85 -15.13 -3.01
N ARG A 113 5.69 -14.52 -2.16
CA ARG A 113 6.27 -15.21 -0.97
C ARG A 113 5.34 -15.21 0.24
N LEU A 114 4.34 -14.32 0.24
CA LEU A 114 3.40 -14.13 1.36
C LEU A 114 2.04 -14.77 1.09
N GLU A 115 1.89 -15.42 -0.07
CA GLU A 115 0.80 -16.37 -0.33
C GLU A 115 1.01 -17.68 0.43
#